data_AF-A0A7S1NSI2-F1
#
_entry.id   AF-A0A7S1NSI2-F1
#
_cell.length_a   1.000
_cell.length_b   1.000
_cell.length_c   1.000
_cell.angle_alpha   90.00
_cell.angle_beta   90.00
_cell.angle_gamma   90.00
#
_symmetry.space_group_name_H-M   'P 1'
#
loop_
_entity.id
_entity.type
_entity.pdbx_description
1 polymer ?
#
loop_
_entity_poly.entity_id
_entity_poly.type
_entity_poly.pdbx_seq_one_letter_code
_entity_poly.pdbx_strand_id
1 'polypeptide(L)'
;AYQAALQRMAACLRSGGVIEFFVYAARARTRTVQAQRFIADILPRLHDADGRMVQQPNGEETAAVRRAIKALPHDDPFRDYIVASTDFYLRYGMHDLLFHPHANSFTPLEVKQLLAAAGLTFVGLAFA
;
A
#
# COMPACT_ATOMS: atom_id res chain seq x y z
N ALA A 1 -14.41 -10.02 1.78
CA ALA A 1 -13.23 -10.91 1.74
C ALA A 1 -12.51 -10.99 3.09
N TYR A 2 -12.01 -9.87 3.63
CA TYR A 2 -11.21 -9.85 4.87
C TYR A 2 -11.90 -10.43 6.11
N GLN A 3 -13.16 -10.07 6.36
CA GLN A 3 -13.91 -10.60 7.51
C GLN A 3 -14.02 -12.12 7.48
N ALA A 4 -14.38 -12.70 6.33
CA ALA A 4 -14.51 -14.16 6.19
C ALA A 4 -13.15 -14.87 6.37
N ALA A 5 -12.05 -14.26 5.92
CA ALA A 5 -10.70 -14.78 6.15
C ALA A 5 -10.35 -14.74 7.65
N LEU A 6 -10.62 -13.62 8.33
CA LEU A 6 -10.40 -13.48 9.76
C LEU A 6 -11.24 -14.44 10.59
N GLN A 7 -12.50 -14.69 10.22
CA GLN A 7 -13.35 -15.67 10.88
C GLN A 7 -12.77 -17.09 10.76
N ARG A 8 -12.25 -17.45 9.59
CA ARG A 8 -11.59 -18.76 9.41
C ARG A 8 -10.32 -18.86 10.25
N MET A 9 -9.51 -17.80 10.29
CA MET A 9 -8.30 -17.78 11.14
C MET A 9 -8.66 -17.86 12.63
N ALA A 10 -9.71 -17.15 13.05
CA ALA A 10 -10.23 -17.19 14.42
C ALA A 10 -10.69 -18.60 14.81
N ALA A 11 -11.34 -19.33 13.89
CA ALA A 11 -11.78 -20.71 14.13
C ALA A 11 -10.61 -21.71 14.30
N CYS A 12 -9.41 -21.35 13.87
CA CYS A 12 -8.20 -22.15 14.08
C CYS A 12 -7.52 -21.86 15.43
N LEU A 13 -7.94 -20.83 16.17
CA LEU A 13 -7.36 -20.50 17.47
C LEU A 13 -7.89 -21.46 18.54
N ARG A 14 -6.98 -21.97 19.38
CA ARG A 14 -7.37 -22.58 20.65
C ARG A 14 -8.05 -21.54 21.55
N SER A 15 -8.81 -22.00 22.55
CA SER A 15 -9.35 -21.11 23.57
C SER A 15 -8.24 -20.26 24.21
N GLY A 16 -8.43 -18.94 24.26
CA GLY A 16 -7.41 -17.98 24.72
C GLY A 16 -6.24 -17.74 23.75
N GLY A 17 -6.30 -18.27 22.52
CA GLY A 17 -5.30 -18.03 21.48
C GLY A 17 -5.30 -16.58 21.00
N VAL A 18 -4.12 -16.10 20.58
CA VAL A 18 -3.91 -14.76 20.03
C VAL A 18 -3.37 -14.91 18.61
N ILE A 19 -3.81 -14.03 17.72
CA ILE A 19 -3.27 -13.90 16.36
C ILE A 19 -2.72 -12.50 16.17
N GLU A 20 -1.55 -12.42 15.53
CA GLU A 20 -0.92 -11.19 15.08
C GLU A 20 -0.93 -11.17 13.55
N PHE A 21 -1.23 -10.01 12.97
CA PHE A 21 -1.15 -9.80 11.53
C PHE A 21 -0.78 -8.35 11.23
N PHE A 22 -0.08 -8.16 10.10
CA PHE A 22 0.37 -6.85 9.65
C PHE A 22 -0.64 -6.26 8.67
N VAL A 23 -1.00 -5.00 8.90
CA VAL A 23 -1.82 -4.21 7.96
C VAL A 23 -1.12 -2.90 7.65
N TYR A 24 -1.39 -2.37 6.46
CA TYR A 24 -0.89 -1.05 6.12
C TYR A 24 -1.72 0.03 6.84
N ALA A 25 -1.04 0.95 7.51
CA ALA A 25 -1.70 2.11 8.11
C ALA A 25 -2.15 3.10 7.02
N ALA A 26 -3.42 3.50 7.05
CA ALA A 26 -3.98 4.44 6.07
C ALA A 26 -3.18 5.76 5.99
N ARG A 27 -2.73 6.28 7.14
CA ARG A 27 -1.92 7.50 7.23
C ARG A 27 -0.54 7.36 6.56
N ALA A 28 0.11 6.20 6.68
CA ALA A 28 1.40 5.96 6.04
C ALA A 28 1.24 5.83 4.51
N ARG A 29 0.06 5.41 4.04
CA ARG A 29 -0.22 5.20 2.62
C ARG A 29 -0.63 6.45 1.85
N THR A 30 -0.85 7.61 2.49
CA THR A 30 -1.22 8.85 1.78
C THR A 30 -0.21 9.22 0.68
N ARG A 31 1.09 9.06 0.95
CA ARG A 31 2.14 9.34 -0.04
C ARG A 31 2.20 8.30 -1.16
N THR A 32 1.94 7.03 -0.85
CA THR A 32 1.80 5.99 -1.89
C THR A 32 0.60 6.27 -2.78
N VAL A 33 -0.54 6.69 -2.21
CA VAL A 33 -1.74 7.04 -3.00
C VAL A 33 -1.47 8.24 -3.91
N GLN A 34 -0.73 9.25 -3.42
CA GLN A 34 -0.27 10.36 -4.26
C GLN A 34 0.62 9.87 -5.42
N ALA A 35 1.53 8.92 -5.14
CA ALA A 35 2.36 8.30 -6.16
C ALA A 35 1.53 7.61 -7.25
N GLN A 36 0.53 6.84 -6.84
CA GLN A 36 -0.34 6.10 -7.77
C GLN A 36 -1.10 7.06 -8.69
N ARG A 37 -1.64 8.16 -8.15
CA ARG A 37 -2.28 9.20 -8.97
C ARG A 37 -1.32 9.81 -9.99
N PHE A 38 -0.12 10.17 -9.54
CA PHE A 38 0.92 10.71 -10.41
C PHE A 38 1.30 9.72 -11.52
N ILE A 39 1.39 8.43 -11.22
CA ILE A 39 1.71 7.39 -12.21
C ILE A 39 0.53 7.17 -13.17
N ALA A 40 -0.71 7.24 -12.69
CA ALA A 40 -1.91 7.14 -13.52
C ALA A 40 -1.99 8.26 -14.57
N ASP A 41 -1.54 9.47 -14.24
CA ASP A 41 -1.45 10.59 -15.18
C ASP A 41 -0.43 10.33 -16.31
N ILE A 42 0.64 9.57 -16.02
CA ILE A 42 1.72 9.28 -16.98
C ILE A 42 1.40 8.01 -17.80
N LEU A 43 0.85 7.00 -17.13
CA LEU A 43 0.62 5.65 -17.66
C LEU A 43 -0.86 5.24 -17.46
N PRO A 44 -1.82 5.96 -18.06
CA PRO A 44 -3.25 5.73 -17.83
C PRO A 44 -3.68 4.32 -18.26
N ARG A 45 -3.04 3.76 -19.29
CA ARG A 45 -3.32 2.40 -19.78
C ARG A 45 -3.05 1.29 -18.76
N LEU A 46 -2.27 1.56 -17.72
CA LEU A 46 -1.95 0.58 -16.68
C LEU A 46 -2.97 0.60 -15.52
N HIS A 47 -3.96 1.50 -15.57
CA HIS A 47 -4.92 1.72 -14.50
C HIS A 47 -6.36 1.45 -14.98
N ASP A 48 -7.22 1.00 -14.06
CA ASP A 48 -8.66 0.93 -14.28
C ASP A 48 -9.35 2.29 -14.07
N ALA A 49 -10.68 2.33 -14.24
CA ALA A 49 -11.48 3.53 -14.05
C ALA A 49 -11.47 4.08 -12.61
N ASP A 50 -11.13 3.25 -11.62
CA ASP A 50 -10.99 3.64 -10.22
C ASP A 50 -9.56 4.12 -9.91
N GLY A 51 -8.68 4.21 -10.92
CA GLY A 51 -7.29 4.60 -10.77
C GLY A 51 -6.42 3.54 -10.11
N ARG A 52 -6.85 2.27 -10.10
CA ARG A 52 -6.06 1.16 -9.56
C ARG A 52 -5.20 0.57 -10.65
N MET A 53 -3.93 0.32 -10.32
CA MET A 53 -3.02 -0.31 -11.25
C MET A 53 -3.42 -1.78 -11.48
N VAL A 54 -3.72 -2.13 -12.73
CA VAL A 54 -4.15 -3.46 -13.18
C VAL A 54 -3.08 -4.20 -13.98
N GLN A 55 -2.05 -3.49 -14.42
CA GLN A 55 -0.94 -4.04 -15.17
C GLN A 55 0.39 -3.47 -14.68
N GLN A 56 1.41 -4.33 -14.57
CA GLN A 56 2.75 -3.89 -14.19
C GLN A 56 3.45 -3.17 -15.36
N PRO A 57 4.17 -2.06 -15.09
CA PRO A 57 4.91 -1.36 -16.12
C PRO A 57 6.09 -2.20 -16.61
N ASN A 58 6.39 -2.10 -17.89
CA ASN A 58 7.63 -2.64 -18.45
C ASN A 58 8.84 -1.74 -18.11
N GLY A 59 10.03 -2.11 -18.60
CA GLY A 59 11.27 -1.35 -18.32
C GLY A 59 11.27 0.09 -18.86
N GLU A 60 10.66 0.34 -20.01
CA GLU A 60 10.59 1.68 -20.60
C GLU A 60 9.64 2.59 -19.83
N GLU A 61 8.50 2.06 -19.42
CA GLU A 61 7.50 2.73 -18.60
C GLU A 61 8.04 3.05 -17.20
N THR A 62 8.73 2.09 -16.62
CA THR A 62 9.49 2.23 -15.36
C THR A 62 10.51 3.38 -15.48
N ALA A 63 11.22 3.48 -16.60
CA ALA A 63 12.15 4.57 -16.86
C ALA A 63 11.45 5.92 -17.10
N ALA A 64 10.28 5.92 -17.75
CA ALA A 64 9.47 7.12 -17.98
C ALA A 64 8.99 7.74 -16.66
N VAL A 65 8.42 6.92 -15.76
CA VAL A 65 8.00 7.36 -14.42
C VAL A 65 9.17 7.94 -13.63
N ARG A 66 10.33 7.28 -13.67
CA ARG A 66 11.54 7.76 -13.01
C ARG A 66 11.98 9.13 -13.52
N ARG A 67 11.95 9.33 -14.84
CA ARG A 67 12.27 10.64 -15.45
C ARG A 67 11.28 11.71 -15.01
N ALA A 68 9.99 11.39 -15.02
CA ALA A 68 8.94 12.30 -14.59
C ALA A 68 9.10 12.73 -13.12
N ILE A 69 9.37 11.79 -12.20
CA ILE A 69 9.61 12.09 -10.78
C ILE A 69 10.85 12.97 -10.62
N LYS A 70 11.94 12.68 -11.34
CA LYS A 70 13.17 13.49 -11.27
C LYS A 70 12.99 14.91 -11.83
N ALA A 71 12.05 15.11 -12.76
CA ALA A 71 11.74 16.39 -13.37
C ALA A 71 10.79 17.26 -12.53
N LEU A 72 10.21 16.73 -11.45
CA LEU A 72 9.45 17.52 -10.48
C LEU A 72 10.33 18.61 -9.85
N PRO A 73 9.73 19.75 -9.42
CA PRO A 73 10.44 20.81 -8.72
C PRO A 73 11.25 20.28 -7.52
N HIS A 74 12.40 20.90 -7.25
CA HIS A 74 13.30 20.46 -6.18
C HIS A 74 12.72 20.65 -4.77
N ASP A 75 11.67 21.44 -4.63
CA ASP A 75 10.92 21.69 -3.40
C ASP A 75 9.60 20.90 -3.32
N ASP A 76 9.34 20.00 -4.28
CA ASP A 76 8.17 19.13 -4.27
C ASP A 76 8.30 18.06 -3.15
N PRO A 77 7.43 18.06 -2.12
CA PRO A 77 7.55 17.14 -1.00
C PRO A 77 7.36 15.66 -1.38
N PHE A 78 6.63 15.38 -2.45
CA PHE A 78 6.43 14.03 -2.95
C PHE A 78 7.69 13.52 -3.65
N ARG A 79 8.29 14.37 -4.50
CA ARG A 79 9.60 14.09 -5.10
C ARG A 79 10.63 13.76 -4.02
N ASP A 80 10.80 14.64 -3.05
CA ASP A 80 11.82 14.49 -2.00
C ASP A 80 11.65 13.20 -1.20
N TYR A 81 10.41 12.85 -0.88
CA TYR A 81 10.11 11.57 -0.22
C TYR A 81 10.50 10.35 -1.07
N ILE A 82 10.18 10.35 -2.36
CA ILE A 82 10.46 9.21 -3.23
C ILE A 82 11.95 9.09 -3.53
N VAL A 83 12.62 10.19 -3.86
CA VAL A 83 14.05 10.17 -4.22
C VAL A 83 14.96 9.89 -3.02
N ALA A 84 14.50 10.14 -1.79
CA ALA A 84 15.24 9.77 -0.59
C ALA A 84 15.26 8.26 -0.32
N SER A 85 14.34 7.49 -0.93
CA SER A 85 14.28 6.04 -0.74
C SER A 85 15.29 5.32 -1.64
N THR A 86 16.07 4.40 -1.07
CA THR A 86 16.96 3.51 -1.84
C THR A 86 16.19 2.65 -2.83
N ASP A 87 14.96 2.27 -2.48
CA ASP A 87 14.08 1.47 -3.33
C ASP A 87 13.79 2.14 -4.65
N PHE A 88 13.74 3.48 -4.67
CA PHE A 88 13.57 4.22 -5.91
C PHE A 88 14.64 3.83 -6.93
N TYR A 89 15.88 3.58 -6.53
CA TYR A 89 16.99 3.30 -7.44
C TYR A 89 17.14 1.81 -7.82
N LEU A 90 16.44 0.92 -7.11
CA LEU A 90 16.49 -0.51 -7.33
C LEU A 90 15.32 -0.95 -8.22
N ARG A 91 15.56 -1.92 -9.11
CA ARG A 91 14.52 -2.43 -10.02
C ARG A 91 13.31 -2.98 -9.25
N TYR A 92 13.57 -3.86 -8.27
CA TYR A 92 12.52 -4.47 -7.47
C TYR A 92 11.98 -3.51 -6.40
N GLY A 93 12.84 -2.69 -5.79
CA GLY A 93 12.42 -1.68 -4.83
C GLY A 93 11.41 -0.70 -5.43
N MET A 94 11.63 -0.24 -6.67
CA MET A 94 10.70 0.71 -7.28
C MET A 94 9.34 0.08 -7.57
N HIS A 95 9.31 -1.22 -7.86
CA HIS A 95 8.08 -1.96 -8.00
C HIS A 95 7.29 -1.98 -6.69
N ASP A 96 7.93 -2.27 -5.56
CA ASP A 96 7.25 -2.27 -4.26
C ASP A 96 6.89 -0.85 -3.77
N LEU A 97 7.73 0.13 -4.06
CA LEU A 97 7.53 1.52 -3.66
C LEU A 97 6.41 2.21 -4.45
N LEU A 98 6.37 2.01 -5.77
CA LEU A 98 5.57 2.80 -6.71
C LEU A 98 4.56 1.98 -7.51
N PHE A 99 4.78 0.68 -7.73
CA PHE A 99 3.95 -0.15 -8.61
C PHE A 99 3.33 -1.34 -7.86
N HIS A 100 3.22 -1.27 -6.53
CA HIS A 100 2.52 -2.31 -5.80
C HIS A 100 1.01 -2.05 -5.90
N PRO A 101 0.21 -2.97 -6.47
CA PRO A 101 -1.24 -2.82 -6.54
C PRO A 101 -1.79 -2.65 -5.13
N HIS A 102 -2.76 -1.75 -4.97
CA HIS A 102 -3.23 -1.28 -3.66
C HIS A 102 -3.46 -2.42 -2.68
N ALA A 103 -2.60 -2.50 -1.65
CA ALA A 103 -2.93 -3.23 -0.46
C ALA A 103 -3.92 -2.39 0.36
N ASN A 104 -5.03 -2.99 0.77
CA ASN A 104 -6.00 -2.30 1.64
C ASN A 104 -5.27 -1.75 2.87
N SER A 105 -5.56 -0.50 3.19
CA SER A 105 -4.99 0.20 4.33
C SER A 105 -6.09 0.50 5.34
N PHE A 106 -5.75 0.47 6.61
CA PHE A 106 -6.71 0.59 7.68
C PHE A 106 -6.27 1.67 8.66
N THR A 107 -7.23 2.40 9.20
CA THR A 107 -7.12 3.15 10.44
C THR A 107 -7.22 2.19 11.62
N PRO A 108 -6.71 2.56 12.81
CA PRO A 108 -6.90 1.76 14.02
C PRO A 108 -8.37 1.45 14.32
N LEU A 109 -9.28 2.39 14.00
CA LEU A 109 -10.71 2.20 14.17
C LEU A 109 -11.28 1.13 13.23
N GLU A 110 -10.90 1.16 11.95
CA GLU A 110 -11.32 0.14 10.97
C GLU A 110 -10.77 -1.25 11.34
N VAL A 111 -9.53 -1.34 11.84
CA VAL A 111 -8.98 -2.60 12.36
C VAL A 111 -9.85 -3.14 13.50
N LYS A 112 -10.19 -2.29 14.48
CA LYS A 112 -11.04 -2.69 15.61
C LYS A 112 -12.41 -3.18 15.15
N GLN A 113 -13.03 -2.50 14.19
CA GLN A 113 -14.32 -2.88 13.63
C GLN A 113 -14.24 -4.21 12.88
N LEU A 114 -13.20 -4.39 12.06
CA LEU A 114 -12.95 -5.61 11.30
C LEU A 114 -12.75 -6.82 12.22
N LEU A 115 -11.99 -6.65 13.31
CA LEU A 115 -11.78 -7.68 14.33
C LEU A 115 -13.09 -8.05 15.03
N ALA A 116 -13.86 -7.06 15.47
CA ALA A 116 -15.15 -7.28 16.13
C ALA A 116 -16.12 -8.06 15.22
N ALA A 117 -16.19 -7.72 13.94
CA ALA A 117 -17.01 -8.42 12.95
C ALA A 117 -16.57 -9.88 12.69
N ALA A 118 -15.34 -10.23 13.07
CA ALA A 118 -14.81 -11.59 13.01
C ALA A 118 -14.91 -12.35 14.35
N GLY A 119 -15.52 -11.77 15.38
CA GLY A 119 -15.60 -12.37 16.72
C GLY A 119 -14.27 -12.33 17.50
N LEU A 120 -13.32 -11.50 17.07
CA LEU A 120 -12.03 -11.32 17.73
C LEU A 120 -12.06 -10.09 18.63
N THR A 121 -11.31 -10.16 19.74
CA THR A 121 -11.08 -9.02 20.64
C THR A 121 -9.73 -8.39 20.33
N PHE A 122 -9.69 -7.06 20.19
CA PHE A 122 -8.45 -6.33 20.01
C PHE A 122 -7.63 -6.32 21.31
N VAL A 123 -6.38 -6.79 21.25
CA VAL A 123 -5.47 -6.88 22.40
C VAL A 123 -4.43 -5.74 22.41
N GLY A 124 -3.92 -5.35 21.25
CA GLY A 124 -2.90 -4.31 21.13
C GLY A 124 -2.49 -4.02 19.69
N LEU A 125 -1.72 -2.95 19.50
CA LEU A 125 -1.11 -2.58 18.22
C LEU A 125 0.36 -2.20 18.45
N ALA A 126 1.20 -2.53 17.47
CA ALA A 126 2.59 -2.10 17.40
C ALA A 126 2.85 -1.45 16.03
N PHE A 127 3.81 -0.54 15.99
CA PHE A 127 4.30 0.07 14.74
C PHE A 127 5.67 -0.53 14.43
N ALA A 128 5.83 -0.97 13.18
CA ALA A 128 7.09 -1.44 12.62
C ALA A 128 7.72 -0.35 11.75
#